data_AF-A0A3B8I5P6-F1
#
_entry.id   AF-A0A3B8I5P6-F1
#
_cell.length_a   1.000
_cell.length_b   1.000
_cell.length_c   1.000
_cell.angle_alpha   90.00
_cell.angle_beta   90.00
_cell.angle_gamma   90.00
#
_symmetry.space_group_name_H-M   'P 1'
#
loop_
_entity.id
_entity.type
_entity.pdbx_description
1 polymer ?
#
loop_
_entity_poly.entity_id
_entity_poly.type
_entity_poly.pdbx_seq_one_letter_code
_entity_poly.pdbx_strand_id
1 'polypeptide(L)'
;MPHIFEKFYQVDARSTGFAASNGLGLTFCKLAVEAHGGTLSVATQVGEGTTFSVLFPAEYTEVTEEIAPVLATEPTEEVALLSAREEEALAPLRHKFQALRVYEAVDIFDLLEGLPAELKQSEWKRQIEQSVKTGNAEHYASLVQVVRGVVPDSQASA
;
A
#
# COMPACT_ATOMS: atom_id res chain seq x y z
N MET A 1 7.96 16.18 23.01
CA MET A 1 7.61 16.83 21.72
C MET A 1 6.08 16.80 21.57
N PRO A 2 5.33 17.85 21.95
CA PRO A 2 3.87 17.76 22.09
C PRO A 2 3.06 18.14 20.85
N HIS A 3 3.62 18.92 19.91
CA HIS A 3 2.81 19.62 18.90
C HIS A 3 2.51 18.82 17.62
N ILE A 4 3.11 17.64 17.41
CA ILE A 4 3.00 16.88 16.16
C ILE A 4 1.57 16.38 15.84
N PHE A 5 0.68 16.36 16.84
CA PHE A 5 -0.73 15.99 16.67
C PHE A 5 -1.66 17.20 16.49
N GLU A 6 -1.12 18.43 16.62
CA GLU A 6 -1.90 19.65 16.43
C GLU A 6 -2.22 19.85 14.95
N LYS A 7 -3.43 20.35 14.68
CA LYS A 7 -3.87 20.63 13.32
C LYS A 7 -2.94 21.66 12.69
N PHE A 8 -2.55 21.41 11.45
CA PHE A 8 -1.70 22.29 10.66
C PHE A 8 -0.25 22.40 11.15
N TYR A 9 0.15 21.62 12.16
CA TYR A 9 1.53 21.59 12.60
C TYR A 9 2.41 20.87 11.56
N GLN A 10 3.51 21.50 11.16
CA GLN A 10 4.50 20.97 10.23
C GLN A 10 5.90 21.37 10.69
N VAL A 11 6.82 20.42 10.66
CA VAL A 11 8.26 20.69 10.86
C VAL A 11 8.87 20.91 9.48
N ASP A 12 9.32 22.14 9.20
CA ASP A 12 10.02 22.58 7.97
C ASP A 12 9.59 21.86 6.68
N ALA A 13 8.38 22.17 6.22
CA ALA A 13 7.75 21.63 5.00
C ALA A 13 8.52 21.85 3.67
N ARG A 14 9.69 22.49 3.70
CA ARG A 14 10.42 22.95 2.52
C ARG A 14 11.39 21.93 1.92
N SER A 15 11.68 20.80 2.56
CA SER A 15 12.82 19.96 2.15
C SER A 15 12.49 18.63 1.47
N THR A 16 11.25 18.17 1.46
CA THR A 16 10.89 16.87 0.87
C THR A 16 9.84 17.10 -0.20
N GLY A 17 10.19 16.91 -1.48
CA GLY A 17 9.37 17.21 -2.67
C GLY A 17 8.00 16.51 -2.79
N PHE A 18 7.42 16.02 -1.70
CA PHE A 18 6.01 15.67 -1.61
C PHE A 18 5.17 16.94 -1.59
N ALA A 19 4.00 16.88 -2.25
CA ALA A 19 3.00 17.94 -2.23
C ALA A 19 2.81 18.47 -0.80
N ALA A 20 2.80 19.79 -0.65
CA ALA A 20 2.53 20.45 0.63
C ALA A 20 1.24 19.85 1.23
N SER A 21 1.39 18.96 2.21
CA SER A 21 0.26 18.43 2.95
C SER A 21 -0.21 19.50 3.94
N ASN A 22 -1.46 19.47 4.39
CA ASN A 22 -1.97 20.49 5.32
C ASN A 22 -1.61 20.21 6.79
N GLY A 23 -0.71 19.26 7.09
CA GLY A 23 -0.38 18.91 8.48
C GLY A 23 -1.58 18.35 9.27
N LEU A 24 -2.49 17.63 8.60
CA LEU A 24 -3.70 17.07 9.22
C LEU A 24 -3.62 15.57 9.46
N GLY A 25 -2.68 14.86 8.83
CA GLY A 25 -2.60 13.39 8.88
C GLY A 25 -2.53 12.85 10.31
N LEU A 26 -1.52 13.25 11.07
CA LEU A 26 -1.34 12.80 12.46
C LEU A 26 -2.47 13.24 13.39
N THR A 27 -3.07 14.41 13.15
CA THR A 27 -4.27 14.82 13.90
C THR A 27 -5.41 13.85 13.66
N PHE A 28 -5.70 13.48 12.40
CA PHE A 28 -6.75 12.52 12.09
C PHE A 28 -6.43 11.12 12.62
N CYS A 29 -5.16 10.67 12.55
CA CYS A 29 -4.75 9.42 13.15
C CYS A 29 -5.04 9.39 14.65
N LYS A 30 -4.67 10.45 15.38
CA LYS A 30 -4.96 10.55 16.82
C LYS A 30 -6.46 10.51 17.10
N LEU A 31 -7.25 11.33 16.39
CA LEU A 31 -8.71 11.36 16.54
C LEU A 31 -9.35 10.00 16.24
N ALA A 32 -8.92 9.33 15.18
CA ALA A 32 -9.43 8.01 14.82
C ALA A 32 -9.09 6.98 15.90
N VAL A 33 -7.85 6.93 16.37
CA VAL A 33 -7.43 5.99 17.41
C VAL A 33 -8.20 6.22 18.71
N GLU A 34 -8.30 7.47 19.17
CA GLU A 34 -9.04 7.82 20.39
C GLU A 34 -10.54 7.52 20.27
N ALA A 35 -11.15 7.74 19.09
CA ALA A 35 -12.55 7.42 18.84
C ALA A 35 -12.85 5.90 18.94
N HIS A 36 -11.86 5.05 18.65
CA HIS A 36 -11.95 3.59 18.80
C HIS A 36 -11.50 3.11 20.20
N GLY A 37 -11.40 4.02 21.18
CA GLY A 37 -10.96 3.70 22.54
C GLY A 37 -9.48 3.33 22.66
N GLY A 38 -8.70 3.55 21.60
CA GLY A 38 -7.28 3.27 21.56
C GLY A 38 -6.42 4.43 22.09
N THR A 39 -5.11 4.19 22.13
CA THR A 39 -4.09 5.18 22.49
C THR A 39 -3.00 5.23 21.43
N LEU A 40 -2.59 6.43 21.02
CA LEU A 40 -1.48 6.68 20.09
C LEU A 40 -0.31 7.34 20.84
N SER A 41 0.87 6.73 20.80
CA SER A 41 2.11 7.25 21.40
C SER A 41 3.24 7.34 20.37
N VAL A 42 4.27 8.12 20.69
CA VAL A 42 5.44 8.32 19.84
C VAL A 42 6.72 8.25 20.67
N ALA A 43 7.69 7.49 20.18
CA ALA A 43 9.05 7.43 20.69
C ALA A 43 10.01 7.81 19.57
N THR A 44 10.93 8.74 19.83
CA THR A 44 11.88 9.22 18.82
C THR A 44 13.25 9.45 19.45
N GLN A 45 14.28 9.10 18.70
CA GLN A 45 15.67 9.31 19.09
C GLN A 45 16.46 9.77 17.85
N VAL A 46 17.19 10.88 18.00
CA VAL A 46 17.94 11.49 16.90
C VAL A 46 18.97 10.48 16.37
N GLY A 47 18.93 10.22 15.06
CA GLY A 47 19.80 9.25 14.40
C GLY A 47 19.28 7.80 14.41
N GLU A 48 18.23 7.49 15.17
CA GLU A 48 17.62 6.14 15.25
C GLU A 48 16.23 6.07 14.63
N GLY A 49 15.60 7.23 14.41
CA GLY A 49 14.30 7.34 13.76
C GLY A 49 13.17 7.61 14.75
N THR A 50 11.93 7.39 14.28
CA THR A 50 10.71 7.64 15.05
C THR A 50 9.78 6.46 14.94
N THR A 51 9.31 5.98 16.09
CA THR A 51 8.31 4.91 16.22
C THR A 51 7.01 5.48 16.73
N PHE A 52 5.91 5.19 16.03
CA PHE A 52 4.55 5.45 16.49
C PHE A 52 3.92 4.14 16.94
N SER A 53 3.28 4.13 18.10
CA SER A 53 2.64 2.94 18.66
C SER A 53 1.16 3.22 18.89
N VAL A 54 0.31 2.32 18.39
CA VAL A 54 -1.14 2.37 18.57
C VAL A 54 -1.55 1.15 19.39
N LEU A 55 -2.31 1.38 20.46
CA LEU A 55 -2.88 0.33 21.30
C LEU A 55 -4.39 0.42 21.26
N PHE A 56 -5.08 -0.69 21.04
CA PHE A 56 -6.55 -0.77 21.10
C PHE A 56 -6.97 -1.72 22.22
N PRO A 57 -8.15 -1.49 22.83
CA PRO A 57 -8.80 -2.49 23.68
C PRO A 57 -9.03 -3.77 22.87
N ALA A 58 -8.53 -4.90 23.36
CA ALA A 58 -8.81 -6.19 22.77
C ALA A 58 -10.10 -6.74 23.36
N GLU A 59 -11.20 -6.63 22.63
CA GLU A 59 -12.40 -7.43 22.91
C GLU A 59 -12.25 -8.77 22.20
N TYR A 60 -11.93 -9.81 22.97
CA TYR A 60 -11.99 -11.18 22.48
C TYR A 60 -13.45 -11.62 22.49
N THR A 61 -14.12 -11.51 21.35
CA THR A 61 -15.33 -12.30 21.11
C THR A 61 -14.87 -13.67 20.66
N GLU A 62 -15.15 -14.71 21.44
CA GLU A 62 -14.97 -16.10 20.99
C GLU A 62 -15.88 -16.32 19.77
N VAL A 63 -15.30 -16.19 18.57
CA VAL A 63 -16.00 -16.51 17.33
C VAL A 63 -16.14 -18.03 17.29
N THR A 64 -17.23 -18.53 17.85
CA THR A 64 -17.69 -19.91 17.67
C THR A 64 -18.53 -19.95 16.40
N GLU A 65 -17.96 -19.54 15.26
CA GLU A 65 -18.61 -19.76 13.97
C GLU A 65 -17.95 -20.98 13.32
N GLU A 66 -18.77 -22.01 13.09
CA GLU A 66 -18.54 -22.96 12.02
C GLU A 66 -18.13 -22.16 10.78
N ILE A 67 -16.89 -22.37 10.30
CA ILE A 67 -16.41 -21.75 9.07
C ILE A 67 -17.20 -22.34 7.91
N ALA A 68 -18.40 -21.81 7.68
CA ALA A 68 -19.08 -21.98 6.41
C ALA A 68 -18.16 -21.38 5.34
N PRO A 69 -17.91 -22.09 4.22
CA PRO A 69 -17.02 -21.58 3.19
C PRO A 69 -17.58 -20.24 2.74
N VAL A 70 -16.83 -19.17 3.02
CA VAL A 70 -17.10 -17.83 2.52
C VAL A 70 -16.99 -17.95 1.00
N LEU A 71 -18.14 -18.10 0.35
CA LEU A 71 -18.25 -18.04 -1.11
C LEU A 71 -17.64 -16.71 -1.52
N ALA A 72 -16.57 -16.81 -2.32
CA ALA A 72 -15.84 -15.70 -2.91
C ALA A 72 -16.79 -14.59 -3.36
N THR A 73 -16.85 -13.51 -2.60
CA THR A 73 -17.42 -12.25 -3.08
C THR A 73 -16.33 -11.58 -3.90
N GLU A 74 -16.22 -12.01 -5.15
CA GLU A 74 -15.55 -11.26 -6.20
C GLU A 74 -16.13 -9.83 -6.21
N PRO A 75 -15.27 -8.82 -6.11
CA PRO A 75 -14.99 -8.09 -7.32
C PRO A 75 -13.57 -8.45 -7.72
N THR A 76 -13.40 -9.47 -8.56
CA THR A 76 -12.23 -9.57 -9.42
C THR A 76 -12.27 -8.33 -10.30
N GLU A 77 -11.69 -7.24 -9.81
CA GLU A 77 -11.21 -6.14 -10.62
C GLU A 77 -10.33 -6.81 -11.68
N GLU A 78 -10.76 -6.75 -12.95
CA GLU A 78 -10.06 -7.37 -14.06
C GLU A 78 -8.60 -6.91 -14.05
N VAL A 79 -7.71 -7.84 -13.70
CA VAL A 79 -6.27 -7.60 -13.68
C VAL A 79 -5.82 -7.46 -15.13
N ALA A 80 -5.28 -6.30 -15.48
CA ALA A 80 -4.85 -6.04 -16.84
C ALA A 80 -3.73 -7.01 -17.25
N LEU A 81 -3.94 -7.71 -18.38
CA LEU A 81 -2.93 -8.57 -18.98
C LEU A 81 -1.82 -7.73 -19.63
N LEU A 82 -0.60 -8.25 -19.62
CA LEU A 82 0.52 -7.65 -20.34
C LEU A 82 0.41 -7.95 -21.83
N SER A 83 0.66 -6.95 -22.67
CA SER A 83 0.95 -7.17 -24.07
C SER A 83 2.36 -7.75 -24.26
N ALA A 84 2.59 -8.44 -25.38
CA ALA A 84 3.90 -9.02 -25.70
C ALA A 84 5.06 -8.00 -25.66
N ARG A 85 4.79 -6.74 -26.04
CA ARG A 85 5.78 -5.66 -25.97
C ARG A 85 6.11 -5.28 -24.53
N GLU A 86 5.10 -5.26 -23.67
CA GLU A 86 5.30 -4.96 -22.25
C GLU A 86 6.05 -6.10 -21.55
N GLU A 87 5.76 -7.36 -21.90
CA GLU A 87 6.48 -8.50 -21.34
C GLU A 87 7.99 -8.47 -21.62
N GLU A 88 8.37 -8.08 -22.83
CA GLU A 88 9.77 -7.95 -23.24
C GLU A 88 10.46 -6.78 -22.50
N ALA A 89 9.79 -5.63 -22.39
CA ALA A 89 10.30 -4.46 -21.68
C ALA A 89 10.37 -4.67 -20.15
N LEU A 90 9.46 -5.49 -19.58
CA LEU A 90 9.47 -5.83 -18.15
C LEU A 90 10.53 -6.86 -17.78
N ALA A 91 10.98 -7.71 -18.71
CA ALA A 91 11.89 -8.82 -18.44
C ALA A 91 13.10 -8.46 -17.53
N PRO A 92 13.85 -7.37 -17.77
CA PRO A 92 14.97 -7.00 -16.92
C PRO A 92 14.55 -6.44 -15.54
N LEU A 93 13.30 -6.01 -15.37
CA LEU A 93 12.81 -5.32 -14.17
C LEU A 93 11.95 -6.22 -13.26
N ARG A 94 11.57 -7.43 -13.69
CA ARG A 94 10.67 -8.32 -12.93
C ARG A 94 11.12 -8.61 -11.51
N HIS A 95 12.43 -8.75 -11.28
CA HIS A 95 13.00 -9.01 -9.96
C HIS A 95 12.77 -7.85 -8.98
N LYS A 96 12.68 -6.60 -9.45
CA LYS A 96 12.47 -5.44 -8.57
C LYS A 96 11.09 -5.44 -7.91
N PHE A 97 10.08 -5.99 -8.60
CA PHE A 97 8.74 -6.17 -8.05
C PHE A 97 8.63 -7.34 -7.06
N GLN A 98 9.69 -8.12 -6.83
CA GLN A 98 9.66 -9.25 -5.88
C GLN A 98 9.76 -8.82 -4.42
N ALA A 99 10.50 -7.74 -4.15
CA ALA A 99 10.81 -7.28 -2.81
C ALA A 99 9.75 -6.35 -2.22
N LEU A 100 8.89 -5.76 -3.05
CA LEU A 100 7.98 -4.70 -2.65
C LEU A 100 6.62 -5.24 -2.21
N ARG A 101 6.19 -4.81 -1.02
CA ARG A 101 4.87 -5.04 -0.46
C ARG A 101 4.02 -3.79 -0.64
N VAL A 102 2.69 -3.94 -0.73
CA VAL A 102 1.74 -2.86 -1.06
C VAL A 102 1.91 -1.58 -0.20
N TYR A 103 2.41 -1.72 1.04
CA TYR A 103 2.61 -0.60 1.96
C TYR A 103 3.94 0.15 1.75
N GLU A 104 4.86 -0.35 0.92
CA GLU A 104 6.10 0.31 0.52
C GLU A 104 5.84 1.31 -0.61
N ALA A 105 4.86 2.19 -0.39
CA ALA A 105 4.30 3.07 -1.42
C ALA A 105 5.38 3.92 -2.11
N VAL A 106 6.33 4.46 -1.34
CA VAL A 106 7.42 5.31 -1.87
C VAL A 106 8.29 4.51 -2.85
N ASP A 107 8.78 3.35 -2.42
CA ASP A 107 9.64 2.50 -3.25
C ASP A 107 8.90 1.99 -4.49
N ILE A 108 7.60 1.72 -4.36
CA ILE A 108 6.76 1.33 -5.50
C ILE A 108 6.63 2.49 -6.49
N PHE A 109 6.29 3.71 -6.05
CA PHE A 109 6.14 4.85 -6.97
C PHE A 109 7.45 5.21 -7.65
N ASP A 110 8.58 5.22 -6.93
CA ASP A 110 9.90 5.48 -7.50
C ASP A 110 10.27 4.45 -8.59
N LEU A 111 9.95 3.17 -8.33
CA LEU A 111 10.12 2.12 -9.32
C LEU A 111 9.24 2.35 -10.56
N LEU A 112 7.97 2.70 -10.36
CA LEU A 112 7.01 2.93 -11.45
C LEU A 112 7.36 4.17 -12.29
N GLU A 113 7.93 5.22 -11.68
CA GLU A 113 8.41 6.41 -12.39
C GLU A 113 9.64 6.12 -13.25
N GLY A 114 10.51 5.23 -12.75
CA GLY A 114 11.72 4.76 -13.44
C GLY A 114 11.47 3.78 -14.59
N LEU A 115 10.22 3.44 -14.89
CA LEU A 115 9.89 2.55 -16.00
C LEU A 115 10.18 3.21 -17.38
N PRO A 116 10.55 2.40 -18.39
CA PRO A 116 10.61 2.82 -19.80
C PRO A 116 9.32 3.51 -20.25
N ALA A 117 9.42 4.45 -21.20
CA ALA A 117 8.28 5.24 -21.66
C ALA A 117 7.13 4.37 -22.20
N GLU A 118 7.47 3.21 -22.77
CA GLU A 118 6.56 2.21 -23.30
C GLU A 118 5.65 1.62 -22.23
N LEU A 119 6.12 1.55 -20.98
CA LEU A 119 5.39 0.98 -19.84
C LEU A 119 4.65 2.04 -19.02
N LYS A 120 4.90 3.34 -19.25
CA LYS A 120 4.29 4.42 -18.46
C LYS A 120 2.80 4.56 -18.68
N GLN A 121 2.30 4.13 -19.83
CA GLN A 121 0.88 4.20 -20.22
C GLN A 121 0.13 2.87 -20.01
N SER A 122 0.82 1.86 -19.50
CA SER A 122 0.25 0.54 -19.30
C SER A 122 -0.89 0.54 -18.28
N GLU A 123 -1.89 -0.30 -18.53
CA GLU A 123 -3.04 -0.39 -17.64
C GLU A 123 -2.69 -1.05 -16.30
N TRP A 124 -1.87 -2.10 -16.29
CA TRP A 124 -1.39 -2.75 -15.08
C TRP A 124 -0.63 -1.76 -14.17
N LYS A 125 0.13 -0.82 -14.73
CA LYS A 125 0.83 0.23 -13.96
C LYS A 125 -0.19 1.09 -13.23
N ARG A 126 -1.21 1.57 -13.94
CA ARG A 126 -2.30 2.38 -13.36
C ARG A 126 -3.03 1.62 -12.25
N GLN A 127 -3.29 0.33 -12.46
CA GLN A 127 -3.94 -0.52 -11.45
C GLN A 127 -3.05 -0.75 -10.22
N ILE A 128 -1.72 -0.87 -10.38
CA ILE A 128 -0.79 -0.94 -9.24
C ILE A 128 -0.81 0.37 -8.45
N GLU A 129 -0.71 1.52 -9.11
CA GLU A 129 -0.78 2.83 -8.45
C GLU A 129 -2.08 3.00 -7.68
N GLN A 130 -3.21 2.55 -8.25
CA GLN A 130 -4.51 2.58 -7.60
C GLN A 130 -4.55 1.66 -6.38
N SER A 131 -4.05 0.43 -6.50
CA SER A 131 -4.00 -0.55 -5.40
C SER A 131 -3.19 -0.03 -4.21
N VAL A 132 -2.05 0.62 -4.47
CA VAL A 132 -1.23 1.23 -3.42
C VAL A 132 -1.96 2.40 -2.75
N LYS A 133 -2.64 3.25 -3.53
CA LYS A 133 -3.42 4.38 -2.99
C LYS A 133 -4.63 3.95 -2.16
N THR A 134 -5.28 2.85 -2.53
CA THR A 134 -6.44 2.30 -1.81
C THR A 134 -6.06 1.33 -0.69
N GLY A 135 -4.79 0.91 -0.63
CA GLY A 135 -4.33 -0.13 0.30
C GLY A 135 -4.85 -1.53 -0.03
N ASN A 136 -5.29 -1.77 -1.27
CA ASN A 136 -5.81 -3.06 -1.72
C ASN A 136 -4.65 -4.07 -1.93
N ALA A 137 -4.31 -4.81 -0.88
CA ALA A 137 -3.20 -5.75 -0.87
C ALA A 137 -3.40 -6.95 -1.82
N GLU A 138 -4.64 -7.44 -1.95
CA GLU A 138 -4.98 -8.59 -2.80
C GLU A 138 -4.86 -8.24 -4.27
N HIS A 139 -5.46 -7.12 -4.69
CA HIS A 139 -5.37 -6.66 -6.08
C HIS A 139 -3.93 -6.32 -6.47
N TYR A 140 -3.17 -5.69 -5.57
CA TYR A 140 -1.73 -5.47 -5.75
C TYR A 140 -0.96 -6.79 -5.96
N ALA A 141 -1.21 -7.80 -5.13
CA ALA A 141 -0.53 -9.09 -5.24
C ALA A 141 -0.80 -9.77 -6.60
N SER A 142 -2.06 -9.76 -7.05
CA SER A 142 -2.46 -10.31 -8.35
C SER A 142 -1.81 -9.59 -9.53
N LEU A 143 -1.75 -8.25 -9.50
CA LEU A 143 -1.04 -7.46 -10.50
C LEU A 143 0.44 -7.75 -10.53
N VAL A 144 1.05 -7.88 -9.36
CA VAL A 144 2.46 -8.19 -9.22
C VAL A 144 2.77 -9.60 -9.76
N GLN A 145 1.86 -10.57 -9.64
CA GLN A 145 2.02 -11.89 -10.28
C GLN A 145 2.07 -11.77 -11.81
N VAL A 146 1.14 -11.00 -12.41
CA VAL A 146 1.10 -10.75 -13.85
C VAL A 146 2.40 -10.06 -14.33
N VAL A 147 2.84 -9.02 -13.62
CA VAL A 147 4.12 -8.32 -13.84
C VAL A 147 5.33 -9.25 -13.71
N ARG A 148 5.25 -10.29 -12.87
CA ARG A 148 6.30 -11.31 -12.73
C ARG A 148 6.26 -12.38 -13.83
N GLY A 149 5.20 -12.43 -14.64
CA GLY A 149 5.00 -13.47 -15.64
C GLY A 149 4.56 -14.81 -15.03
N VAL A 150 4.07 -14.78 -13.79
CA VAL A 150 3.44 -15.92 -13.13
C VAL A 150 1.95 -15.73 -13.33
N VAL A 151 1.32 -16.60 -14.14
CA VAL A 151 -0.13 -16.55 -14.35
C VAL A 151 -0.80 -16.72 -12.98
N PRO A 152 -1.75 -15.85 -12.59
CA PRO A 152 -2.45 -15.99 -11.33
C PRO A 152 -3.16 -17.36 -11.26
N ASP A 153 -3.06 -18.02 -10.11
CA ASP A 153 -3.57 -19.39 -9.86
C ASP A 153 -5.08 -19.56 -10.16
N SER A 154 -5.82 -18.48 -10.41
CA SER A 154 -7.23 -18.52 -10.82
C SER A 154 -7.48 -19.09 -12.22
N GLN A 155 -6.44 -19.34 -13.03
CA GLN A 155 -6.55 -19.94 -14.37
C GLN A 155 -5.96 -21.36 -14.47
N ALA A 156 -5.47 -21.95 -13.36
CA ALA A 156 -4.82 -23.27 -13.36
C ALA A 156 -5.77 -24.48 -13.23
N SER A 157 -7.08 -24.28 -13.40
CA SER A 157 -8.06 -25.37 -13.48
C SER A 157 -9.00 -25.15 -14.67
N ALA A 158 -8.59 -25.64 -15.83
CA ALA A 158 -9.45 -26.02 -16.95
C ALA A 158 -8.93 -27.32 -17.55
#